data_AF-L8G6U0-F1
#
_entry.id   AF-L8G6U0-F1
#
_cell.length_a   1.000
_cell.length_b   1.000
_cell.length_c   1.000
_cell.angle_alpha   90.00
_cell.angle_beta   90.00
_cell.angle_gamma   90.00
#
_symmetry.space_group_name_H-M   'P 1'
#
loop_
_entity.id
_entity.type
_entity.pdbx_description
1 polymer ?
#
loop_
_entity_poly.entity_id
_entity_poly.type
_entity_poly.pdbx_seq_one_letter_code
_entity_poly.pdbx_strand_id
1 'polypeptide(L)'
;MSSGILRTKSSSIVDANGNVVLLRGTALGGWMLMENFMNGFPGREMQIRRALDEMLGKKKSDFFFDKFLEYFFTKKDAEFLASPGINSLRLPLNYHHFEDDMNYDLQAAPGGQSQDWHCDNPTGYAAFWDHKHFQDQVINLWQFIAKRYKSNTWVAGYNLLSEPADQQWSRLLALYDRIVPANLDPFTKDRKRMRLGGSNEERYKMLDKQMSIYTAEGIDINVMGMTHFSPASAWMCLLAPILEKKRALAVDSWAYDDAHLQPGLFEPLHQWFADNVPENYSKKYPWQWRTHMHVFRGIRGITMAEYMIPEWADYFKDLSYEQMDELAASWKFENCVGRQRLNESRLYTRL
;
A
#
# COMPACT_ATOMS: atom_id res chain seq x y z
N MET A 1 -2.49 -6.59 -28.65
CA MET A 1 -3.34 -6.29 -27.48
C MET A 1 -4.24 -7.49 -27.23
N SER A 2 -4.40 -7.92 -25.98
CA SER A 2 -5.35 -8.98 -25.60
C SER A 2 -6.78 -8.54 -25.93
N SER A 3 -7.62 -9.47 -26.39
CA SER A 3 -9.03 -9.17 -26.67
C SER A 3 -9.95 -9.79 -25.63
N GLY A 4 -10.92 -9.00 -25.14
CA GLY A 4 -11.97 -9.47 -24.23
C GLY A 4 -11.51 -9.68 -22.79
N ILE A 5 -12.38 -10.27 -21.97
CA ILE A 5 -12.16 -10.50 -20.54
C ILE A 5 -11.15 -11.63 -20.35
N LEU A 6 -10.11 -11.39 -19.54
CA LEU A 6 -9.10 -12.38 -19.20
C LEU A 6 -9.68 -13.53 -18.36
N ARG A 7 -9.13 -14.72 -18.53
CA ARG A 7 -9.53 -15.94 -17.81
C ARG A 7 -8.32 -16.73 -17.38
N THR A 8 -8.47 -17.57 -16.35
CA THR A 8 -7.45 -18.56 -16.00
C THR A 8 -7.69 -19.86 -16.77
N LYS A 9 -6.64 -20.41 -17.37
CA LYS A 9 -6.61 -21.77 -17.93
C LYS A 9 -5.45 -22.51 -17.29
N SER A 10 -5.75 -23.43 -16.38
CA SER A 10 -4.76 -24.10 -15.53
C SER A 10 -3.90 -23.05 -14.79
N SER A 11 -2.59 -23.00 -15.06
CA SER A 11 -1.65 -22.06 -14.46
C SER A 11 -1.39 -20.80 -15.28
N SER A 12 -2.12 -20.58 -16.38
CA SER A 12 -1.93 -19.45 -17.30
C SER A 12 -3.12 -18.49 -17.29
N ILE A 13 -2.86 -17.21 -17.51
CA ILE A 13 -3.88 -16.21 -17.85
C ILE A 13 -4.02 -16.19 -19.37
N VAL A 14 -5.25 -16.21 -19.88
CA VAL A 14 -5.55 -16.19 -21.31
C VAL A 14 -6.58 -15.12 -21.67
N ASP A 15 -6.52 -14.62 -22.90
CA ASP A 15 -7.53 -13.72 -23.47
C ASP A 15 -8.78 -14.48 -23.95
N ALA A 16 -9.76 -13.77 -24.52
CA ALA A 16 -11.00 -14.38 -25.02
C ALA A 16 -10.79 -15.35 -26.20
N ASN A 17 -9.64 -15.28 -26.89
CA ASN A 17 -9.28 -16.19 -27.98
C ASN A 17 -8.45 -17.39 -27.48
N GLY A 18 -8.12 -17.43 -26.19
CA GLY A 18 -7.30 -18.48 -25.58
C GLY A 18 -5.80 -18.26 -25.72
N ASN A 19 -5.34 -17.07 -26.15
CA ASN A 19 -3.93 -16.73 -26.21
C ASN A 19 -3.41 -16.45 -24.79
N VAL A 20 -2.21 -16.94 -24.46
CA VAL A 20 -1.57 -16.68 -23.17
C VAL A 20 -1.21 -15.20 -23.06
N VAL A 21 -1.59 -14.59 -21.93
CA VAL A 21 -1.28 -13.21 -21.59
C VAL A 21 -0.33 -13.20 -20.40
N LEU A 22 0.85 -12.60 -20.59
CA LEU A 22 1.80 -12.35 -19.51
C LEU A 22 1.61 -10.93 -19.01
N LEU A 23 1.12 -10.78 -17.78
CA LEU A 23 0.99 -9.48 -17.12
C LEU A 23 2.38 -9.02 -16.65
N ARG A 24 2.80 -7.87 -17.16
CA ARG A 24 4.02 -7.15 -16.82
C ARG A 24 3.57 -5.82 -16.24
N GLY A 25 3.63 -5.69 -14.93
CA GLY A 25 2.92 -4.63 -14.23
C GLY A 25 3.73 -3.93 -13.16
N THR A 26 3.34 -2.69 -12.89
CA THR A 26 3.76 -1.91 -11.72
C THR A 26 2.55 -1.60 -10.82
N ALA A 27 2.81 -1.18 -9.58
CA ALA A 27 1.78 -0.70 -8.67
C ALA A 27 1.81 0.83 -8.56
N LEU A 28 0.64 1.46 -8.50
CA LEU A 28 0.50 2.89 -8.19
C LEU A 28 0.43 3.12 -6.67
N GLY A 29 1.51 2.76 -5.97
CA GLY A 29 1.68 3.03 -4.53
C GLY A 29 1.68 4.52 -4.25
N GLY A 30 1.18 4.92 -3.08
CA GLY A 30 1.11 6.32 -2.67
C GLY A 30 -0.03 7.15 -3.29
N TRP A 31 -0.88 6.59 -4.18
CA TRP A 31 -1.99 7.31 -4.83
C TRP A 31 -3.29 7.25 -4.02
N MET A 32 -4.17 6.28 -4.33
CA MET A 32 -5.43 6.02 -3.63
C MET A 32 -5.25 5.21 -2.33
N LEU A 33 -3.99 4.91 -1.99
CA LEU A 33 -3.55 4.53 -0.66
C LEU A 33 -2.21 5.22 -0.46
N MET A 34 -2.18 6.18 0.45
CA MET A 34 -0.98 6.98 0.70
C MET A 34 -0.03 6.26 1.66
N GLU A 35 1.26 6.34 1.36
CA GLU A 35 2.32 5.62 2.06
C GLU A 35 3.35 6.61 2.66
N ASN A 36 3.66 6.49 3.95
CA ASN A 36 4.42 7.52 4.67
C ASN A 36 5.82 7.80 4.07
N PHE A 37 6.50 6.74 3.63
CA PHE A 37 7.80 6.79 2.99
C PHE A 37 7.74 7.21 1.51
N MET A 38 6.58 7.11 0.84
CA MET A 38 6.40 7.54 -0.55
C MET A 38 5.93 8.98 -0.67
N ASN A 39 5.02 9.40 0.21
CA ASN A 39 4.37 10.71 0.15
C ASN A 39 5.02 11.74 1.09
N GLY A 40 5.81 11.31 2.07
CA GLY A 40 6.57 12.26 2.90
C GLY A 40 5.84 12.82 4.11
N PHE A 41 4.75 12.18 4.53
CA PHE A 41 4.09 12.45 5.80
C PHE A 41 4.51 11.43 6.86
N PRO A 42 4.46 11.75 8.17
CA PRO A 42 4.66 10.76 9.23
C PRO A 42 3.36 10.02 9.59
N GLY A 43 3.46 8.79 10.08
CA GLY A 43 2.29 8.03 10.54
C GLY A 43 1.52 7.37 9.39
N ARG A 44 0.19 7.55 9.37
CA ARG A 44 -0.75 6.81 8.50
C ARG A 44 -1.72 7.76 7.80
N GLU A 45 -2.29 7.33 6.68
CA GLU A 45 -3.09 8.18 5.79
C GLU A 45 -4.28 8.82 6.51
N MET A 46 -5.06 8.03 7.25
CA MET A 46 -6.20 8.53 8.03
C MET A 46 -5.82 9.69 8.97
N GLN A 47 -4.68 9.57 9.66
CA GLN A 47 -4.26 10.57 10.65
C GLN A 47 -3.83 11.87 9.97
N ILE A 48 -3.23 11.78 8.78
CA ILE A 48 -2.83 12.94 8.00
C ILE A 48 -4.01 13.66 7.39
N ARG A 49 -4.97 12.91 6.84
CA ARG A 49 -6.22 13.49 6.33
C ARG A 49 -6.97 14.23 7.42
N ARG A 50 -7.12 13.61 8.59
CA ARG A 50 -7.72 14.24 9.77
C ARG A 50 -6.95 15.49 10.23
N ALA A 51 -5.62 15.42 10.29
CA ALA A 51 -4.81 16.56 10.70
C ALA A 51 -4.94 17.75 9.74
N LEU A 52 -5.03 17.50 8.43
CA LEU A 52 -5.31 18.56 7.44
C LEU A 52 -6.74 19.08 7.52
N ASP A 53 -7.73 18.24 7.79
CA ASP A 53 -9.11 18.68 8.04
C ASP A 53 -9.18 19.63 9.25
N GLU A 54 -8.51 19.25 10.36
CA GLU A 54 -8.43 20.06 11.57
C GLU A 54 -7.66 21.38 11.34
N MET A 55 -6.57 21.34 10.56
CA MET A 55 -5.71 22.50 10.29
C MET A 55 -6.30 23.48 9.27
N LEU A 56 -6.88 22.97 8.18
CA LEU A 56 -7.28 23.76 7.01
C LEU A 56 -8.78 23.99 6.92
N GLY A 57 -9.57 23.17 7.62
CA GLY A 57 -10.99 23.03 7.41
C GLY A 57 -11.32 22.15 6.19
N LYS A 58 -12.43 21.41 6.30
CA LYS A 58 -12.84 20.36 5.35
C LYS A 58 -12.80 20.79 3.87
N LYS A 59 -13.36 21.96 3.54
CA LYS A 59 -13.42 22.46 2.15
C LYS A 59 -12.05 22.58 1.49
N LYS A 60 -11.05 23.00 2.25
CA LYS A 60 -9.71 23.29 1.72
C LYS A 60 -8.84 22.03 1.70
N SER A 61 -8.99 21.19 2.72
CA SER A 61 -8.43 19.83 2.74
C SER A 61 -8.95 19.00 1.55
N ASP A 62 -10.26 18.99 1.30
CA ASP A 62 -10.87 18.29 0.17
C ASP A 62 -10.33 18.78 -1.16
N PHE A 63 -10.27 20.11 -1.35
CA PHE A 63 -9.66 20.68 -2.55
C PHE A 63 -8.24 20.18 -2.77
N PHE A 64 -7.40 20.18 -1.74
CA PHE A 64 -6.02 19.73 -1.85
C PHE A 64 -5.93 18.24 -2.20
N PHE A 65 -6.69 17.37 -1.53
CA PHE A 65 -6.67 15.94 -1.82
C PHE A 65 -7.28 15.60 -3.19
N ASP A 66 -8.31 16.30 -3.63
CA ASP A 66 -8.85 16.15 -4.99
C ASP A 66 -7.80 16.49 -6.05
N LYS A 67 -7.07 17.60 -5.86
CA LYS A 67 -5.97 17.99 -6.75
C LYS A 67 -4.81 17.02 -6.71
N PHE A 68 -4.44 16.55 -5.54
CA PHE A 68 -3.44 15.51 -5.38
C PHE A 68 -3.82 14.25 -6.18
N LEU A 69 -5.05 13.74 -6.01
CA LEU A 69 -5.52 12.55 -6.74
C LEU A 69 -5.59 12.78 -8.26
N GLU A 70 -6.01 13.97 -8.71
CA GLU A 70 -6.06 14.36 -10.12
C GLU A 70 -4.66 14.40 -10.76
N TYR A 71 -3.67 14.89 -10.01
CA TYR A 71 -2.32 15.15 -10.52
C TYR A 71 -1.35 13.99 -10.37
N PHE A 72 -1.60 13.08 -9.42
CA PHE A 72 -0.73 11.93 -9.18
C PHE A 72 -0.62 10.99 -10.39
N PHE A 73 -1.72 10.74 -11.11
CA PHE A 73 -1.71 9.85 -12.26
C PHE A 73 -2.52 10.41 -13.41
N THR A 74 -1.83 10.75 -14.50
CA THR A 74 -2.39 11.37 -15.68
C THR A 74 -2.16 10.52 -16.93
N LYS A 75 -2.63 11.02 -18.07
CA LYS A 75 -2.36 10.39 -19.37
C LYS A 75 -0.86 10.25 -19.65
N LYS A 76 -0.03 11.22 -19.21
CA LYS A 76 1.42 11.20 -19.45
C LYS A 76 2.10 10.07 -18.68
N ASP A 77 1.65 9.80 -17.46
CA ASP A 77 2.13 8.66 -16.65
C ASP A 77 1.78 7.34 -17.35
N ALA A 78 0.56 7.20 -17.85
CA ALA A 78 0.14 6.02 -18.60
C ALA A 78 0.96 5.83 -19.90
N GLU A 79 1.23 6.91 -20.64
CA GLU A 79 2.07 6.89 -21.84
C GLU A 79 3.53 6.52 -21.50
N PHE A 80 4.07 7.06 -20.41
CA PHE A 80 5.41 6.75 -19.92
C PHE A 80 5.52 5.28 -19.52
N LEU A 81 4.61 4.76 -18.69
CA LEU A 81 4.62 3.36 -18.25
C LEU A 81 4.41 2.40 -19.42
N ALA A 82 3.58 2.75 -20.40
CA ALA A 82 3.40 1.95 -21.60
C ALA A 82 4.66 1.89 -22.49
N SER A 83 5.49 2.94 -22.49
CA SER A 83 6.67 3.04 -23.37
C SER A 83 7.73 1.94 -23.21
N PRO A 84 8.09 1.48 -21.99
CA PRO A 84 8.94 0.29 -21.81
C PRO A 84 8.19 -1.04 -21.96
N GLY A 85 6.89 -1.06 -22.26
CA GLY A 85 6.13 -2.32 -22.44
C GLY A 85 5.37 -2.81 -21.20
N ILE A 86 5.18 -1.98 -20.17
CA ILE A 86 4.25 -2.29 -19.06
C ILE A 86 2.84 -2.40 -19.64
N ASN A 87 2.14 -3.49 -19.30
CA ASN A 87 0.83 -3.83 -19.87
C ASN A 87 -0.25 -4.04 -18.79
N SER A 88 0.07 -3.82 -17.52
CA SER A 88 -0.86 -3.92 -16.40
C SER A 88 -0.48 -2.97 -15.27
N LEU A 89 -1.47 -2.48 -14.53
CA LEU A 89 -1.28 -1.65 -13.35
C LEU A 89 -2.03 -2.27 -12.17
N ARG A 90 -1.36 -2.37 -11.02
CA ARG A 90 -2.01 -2.69 -9.74
C ARG A 90 -2.40 -1.37 -9.08
N LEU A 91 -3.67 -1.25 -8.69
CA LEU A 91 -4.19 -0.09 -7.98
C LEU A 91 -4.39 -0.44 -6.50
N PRO A 92 -3.50 0.01 -5.61
CA PRO A 92 -3.79 0.10 -4.18
C PRO A 92 -5.00 1.02 -3.96
N LEU A 93 -5.97 0.57 -3.18
CA LEU A 93 -7.15 1.35 -2.84
C LEU A 93 -7.33 1.34 -1.33
N ASN A 94 -7.52 2.51 -0.74
CA ASN A 94 -8.00 2.67 0.62
C ASN A 94 -9.53 2.78 0.61
N TYR A 95 -10.17 2.28 1.67
CA TYR A 95 -11.61 2.19 1.77
C TYR A 95 -12.37 3.51 1.80
N HIS A 96 -11.74 4.54 2.37
CA HIS A 96 -12.37 5.83 2.59
C HIS A 96 -12.83 6.54 1.31
N HIS A 97 -12.47 6.02 0.14
CA HIS A 97 -12.85 6.56 -1.16
C HIS A 97 -14.27 6.11 -1.56
N PHE A 98 -14.79 5.07 -0.90
CA PHE A 98 -16.07 4.46 -1.22
C PHE A 98 -17.10 4.63 -0.10
N GLU A 99 -16.65 4.82 1.13
CA GLU A 99 -17.49 4.92 2.31
C GLU A 99 -17.00 6.08 3.20
N ASP A 100 -17.93 6.91 3.68
CA ASP A 100 -17.65 7.88 4.75
C ASP A 100 -17.17 7.11 6.00
N ASP A 101 -16.34 7.73 6.86
CA ASP A 101 -15.61 7.21 8.04
C ASP A 101 -16.40 6.32 9.05
N MET A 102 -17.68 6.08 8.80
CA MET A 102 -18.57 5.20 9.53
C MET A 102 -18.66 3.76 8.97
N ASN A 103 -18.12 3.44 7.79
CA ASN A 103 -18.06 2.06 7.26
C ASN A 103 -16.80 1.83 6.39
N TYR A 104 -16.32 0.57 6.28
CA TYR A 104 -14.90 0.27 5.99
C TYR A 104 -14.66 -0.95 5.00
N ASP A 105 -13.83 -0.83 3.93
CA ASP A 105 -13.28 -1.92 3.02
C ASP A 105 -12.16 -1.53 1.98
N LEU A 106 -11.09 -2.33 1.76
CA LEU A 106 -9.93 -2.25 0.78
C LEU A 106 -8.57 -1.80 1.33
N GLN A 107 -7.48 -2.51 0.95
CA GLN A 107 -6.02 -2.44 1.31
C GLN A 107 -5.65 -2.03 2.75
N ALA A 108 -6.37 -1.10 3.35
CA ALA A 108 -6.69 -0.97 4.75
C ALA A 108 -8.12 -1.47 5.03
N ALA A 109 -8.28 -2.65 5.61
CA ALA A 109 -9.60 -3.12 6.05
C ALA A 109 -10.00 -2.46 7.39
N PRO A 110 -11.31 -2.34 7.68
CA PRO A 110 -11.79 -1.95 9.00
C PRO A 110 -11.07 -2.67 10.14
N GLY A 111 -10.63 -1.91 11.15
CA GLY A 111 -9.90 -2.49 12.29
C GLY A 111 -8.51 -3.05 11.95
N GLY A 112 -7.98 -2.79 10.75
CA GLY A 112 -6.66 -3.22 10.29
C GLY A 112 -6.57 -4.74 10.07
N GLN A 113 -6.40 -5.19 8.83
CA GLN A 113 -6.21 -6.63 8.56
C GLN A 113 -4.83 -7.16 8.96
N SER A 114 -3.88 -6.27 9.22
CA SER A 114 -2.54 -6.60 9.70
C SER A 114 -2.12 -5.71 10.86
N GLN A 115 -1.03 -6.06 11.54
CA GLN A 115 -0.40 -5.21 12.56
C GLN A 115 0.41 -4.07 11.94
N ASP A 116 0.28 -3.88 10.63
CA ASP A 116 1.10 -2.96 9.86
C ASP A 116 0.43 -1.59 9.68
N TRP A 117 1.22 -0.55 9.42
CA TRP A 117 0.76 0.84 9.31
C TRP A 117 0.08 1.08 7.95
N HIS A 118 0.52 0.38 6.89
CA HIS A 118 0.01 0.53 5.53
C HIS A 118 -1.44 0.02 5.37
N CYS A 119 -2.02 -0.55 6.43
CA CYS A 119 -3.43 -0.93 6.50
C CYS A 119 -4.24 -0.01 7.42
N ASP A 120 -3.74 1.19 7.69
CA ASP A 120 -4.30 2.19 8.60
C ASP A 120 -4.62 1.67 10.00
N ASN A 121 -3.91 0.64 10.47
CA ASN A 121 -4.12 0.12 11.82
C ASN A 121 -3.47 1.04 12.86
N PRO A 122 -4.22 1.70 13.77
CA PRO A 122 -3.67 2.53 14.84
C PRO A 122 -2.90 1.72 15.88
N THR A 123 -3.19 0.42 15.95
CA THR A 123 -2.71 -0.48 16.99
C THR A 123 -1.74 -1.52 16.41
N GLY A 124 -1.01 -2.22 17.29
CA GLY A 124 -0.30 -3.44 16.90
C GLY A 124 -1.20 -4.68 16.80
N TYR A 125 -2.52 -4.51 16.66
CA TYR A 125 -3.52 -5.56 16.75
C TYR A 125 -4.49 -5.54 15.57
N ALA A 126 -4.60 -6.66 14.84
CA ALA A 126 -5.45 -6.76 13.66
C ALA A 126 -6.91 -7.10 14.02
N ALA A 127 -7.67 -6.09 14.47
CA ALA A 127 -9.04 -6.25 14.98
C ALA A 127 -10.05 -6.70 13.92
N PHE A 128 -9.73 -6.52 12.63
CA PHE A 128 -10.50 -7.02 11.50
C PHE A 128 -10.95 -8.48 11.65
N TRP A 129 -10.08 -9.31 12.22
CA TRP A 129 -10.29 -10.75 12.29
C TRP A 129 -11.27 -11.20 13.38
N ASP A 130 -11.60 -10.33 14.33
CA ASP A 130 -12.45 -10.70 15.47
C ASP A 130 -13.88 -10.19 15.32
N HIS A 131 -14.05 -9.14 14.51
CA HIS A 131 -15.30 -8.43 14.41
C HIS A 131 -15.98 -8.73 13.06
N LYS A 132 -17.09 -9.48 13.12
CA LYS A 132 -17.86 -9.84 11.92
C LYS A 132 -18.35 -8.63 11.12
N HIS A 133 -18.70 -7.53 11.78
CA HIS A 133 -19.21 -6.33 11.11
C HIS A 133 -18.16 -5.70 10.18
N PHE A 134 -16.89 -5.69 10.59
CA PHE A 134 -15.75 -5.30 9.75
C PHE A 134 -15.65 -6.19 8.50
N GLN A 135 -15.81 -7.50 8.66
CA GLN A 135 -15.80 -8.44 7.53
C GLN A 135 -17.02 -8.29 6.61
N ASP A 136 -18.20 -8.00 7.16
CA ASP A 136 -19.42 -7.79 6.38
C ASP A 136 -19.35 -6.53 5.51
N GLN A 137 -18.75 -5.45 6.01
CA GLN A 137 -18.51 -4.23 5.22
C GLN A 137 -17.59 -4.55 4.02
N VAL A 138 -16.50 -5.28 4.27
CA VAL A 138 -15.60 -5.79 3.22
C VAL A 138 -16.34 -6.59 2.15
N ILE A 139 -17.24 -7.48 2.57
CA ILE A 139 -18.00 -8.30 1.62
C ILE A 139 -18.95 -7.43 0.78
N ASN A 140 -19.60 -6.43 1.40
CA ASN A 140 -20.58 -5.59 0.72
C ASN A 140 -19.92 -4.73 -0.37
N LEU A 141 -18.79 -4.09 -0.07
CA LEU A 141 -18.10 -3.28 -1.08
C LEU A 141 -17.51 -4.17 -2.18
N TRP A 142 -16.95 -5.34 -1.88
CA TRP A 142 -16.54 -6.29 -2.92
C TRP A 142 -17.69 -6.74 -3.84
N GLN A 143 -18.89 -6.98 -3.30
CA GLN A 143 -20.07 -7.29 -4.11
C GLN A 143 -20.44 -6.14 -5.04
N PHE A 144 -20.34 -4.89 -4.57
CA PHE A 144 -20.56 -3.70 -5.38
C PHE A 144 -19.52 -3.57 -6.51
N ILE A 145 -18.23 -3.66 -6.18
CA ILE A 145 -17.12 -3.58 -7.14
C ILE A 145 -17.25 -4.66 -8.20
N ALA A 146 -17.43 -5.92 -7.78
CA ALA A 146 -17.59 -7.04 -8.69
C ALA A 146 -18.78 -6.84 -9.64
N LYS A 147 -19.94 -6.40 -9.12
CA LYS A 147 -21.13 -6.12 -9.93
C LYS A 147 -20.89 -5.00 -10.94
N ARG A 148 -20.17 -3.94 -10.52
CA ARG A 148 -19.89 -2.74 -11.34
C ARG A 148 -18.90 -2.99 -12.46
N TYR A 149 -17.89 -3.84 -12.22
CA TYR A 149 -16.75 -4.05 -13.12
C TYR A 149 -16.72 -5.44 -13.79
N LYS A 150 -17.72 -6.32 -13.55
CA LYS A 150 -17.80 -7.68 -14.14
C LYS A 150 -17.59 -7.79 -15.65
N SER A 151 -17.92 -6.72 -16.39
CA SER A 151 -17.83 -6.69 -17.86
C SER A 151 -16.78 -5.71 -18.37
N ASN A 152 -15.96 -5.13 -17.48
CA ASN A 152 -14.91 -4.20 -17.87
C ASN A 152 -13.67 -4.99 -18.33
N THR A 153 -13.32 -4.87 -19.61
CA THR A 153 -12.17 -5.57 -20.20
C THR A 153 -10.82 -5.02 -19.76
N TRP A 154 -10.78 -3.88 -19.06
CA TRP A 154 -9.57 -3.28 -18.50
C TRP A 154 -9.23 -3.85 -17.12
N VAL A 155 -10.16 -4.56 -16.48
CA VAL A 155 -9.92 -5.21 -15.19
C VAL A 155 -9.39 -6.62 -15.41
N ALA A 156 -8.12 -6.82 -15.12
CA ALA A 156 -7.44 -8.11 -15.26
C ALA A 156 -7.77 -9.09 -14.12
N GLY A 157 -8.08 -8.58 -12.93
CA GLY A 157 -8.40 -9.37 -11.74
C GLY A 157 -8.51 -8.51 -10.49
N TYR A 158 -8.89 -9.13 -9.38
CA TYR A 158 -9.04 -8.48 -8.09
C TYR A 158 -8.12 -9.13 -7.05
N ASN A 159 -7.41 -8.29 -6.30
CA ASN A 159 -6.73 -8.71 -5.08
C ASN A 159 -7.66 -8.40 -3.90
N LEU A 160 -8.34 -9.43 -3.38
CA LEU A 160 -9.43 -9.26 -2.41
C LEU A 160 -9.00 -8.60 -1.10
N LEU A 161 -7.76 -8.84 -0.66
CA LEU A 161 -7.21 -8.22 0.53
C LEU A 161 -5.68 -8.19 0.45
N SER A 162 -5.07 -7.03 0.66
CA SER A 162 -3.60 -6.90 0.63
C SER A 162 -3.00 -7.33 1.96
N GLU A 163 -1.96 -8.17 1.87
CA GLU A 163 -1.10 -8.57 2.99
C GLU A 163 -1.85 -8.87 4.31
N PRO A 164 -2.88 -9.74 4.27
CA PRO A 164 -3.63 -10.09 5.47
C PRO A 164 -2.75 -10.80 6.50
N ALA A 165 -2.85 -10.41 7.76
CA ALA A 165 -2.14 -11.04 8.86
C ALA A 165 -3.11 -11.72 9.85
N ASP A 166 -3.65 -12.87 9.44
CA ASP A 166 -4.44 -13.76 10.29
C ASP A 166 -3.56 -14.87 10.89
N GLN A 167 -3.30 -14.81 12.20
CA GLN A 167 -2.53 -15.84 12.90
C GLN A 167 -3.16 -17.25 12.76
N GLN A 168 -4.48 -17.35 12.60
CA GLN A 168 -5.19 -18.63 12.50
C GLN A 168 -5.28 -19.16 11.07
N TRP A 169 -5.07 -18.30 10.06
CA TRP A 169 -5.24 -18.54 8.62
C TRP A 169 -6.63 -18.95 8.14
N SER A 170 -7.42 -19.62 8.98
CA SER A 170 -8.74 -20.13 8.65
C SER A 170 -9.78 -19.03 8.48
N ARG A 171 -9.62 -17.87 9.15
CA ARG A 171 -10.58 -16.77 9.08
C ARG A 171 -10.45 -16.03 7.74
N LEU A 172 -9.22 -15.91 7.23
CA LEU A 172 -8.97 -15.42 5.87
C LEU A 172 -9.68 -16.29 4.81
N LEU A 173 -9.56 -17.62 4.91
CA LEU A 173 -10.24 -18.53 3.97
C LEU A 173 -11.76 -18.40 4.08
N ALA A 174 -12.30 -18.36 5.30
CA ALA A 174 -13.73 -18.19 5.54
C ALA A 174 -14.26 -16.84 5.01
N LEU A 175 -13.45 -15.78 5.09
CA LEU A 175 -13.76 -14.49 4.49
C LEU A 175 -13.83 -14.60 2.96
N TYR A 176 -12.84 -15.22 2.32
CA TYR A 176 -12.81 -15.36 0.86
C TYR A 176 -13.98 -16.19 0.33
N ASP A 177 -14.37 -17.26 1.04
CA ASP A 177 -15.57 -18.04 0.71
C ASP A 177 -16.86 -17.20 0.79
N ARG A 178 -16.90 -16.17 1.65
CA ARG A 178 -18.04 -15.25 1.77
C ARG A 178 -18.02 -14.12 0.72
N ILE A 179 -16.83 -13.66 0.30
CA ILE A 179 -16.67 -12.63 -0.74
C ILE A 179 -17.01 -13.19 -2.13
N VAL A 180 -16.70 -14.46 -2.38
CA VAL A 180 -16.95 -15.15 -3.65
C VAL A 180 -18.14 -16.12 -3.49
N PRO A 181 -19.39 -15.65 -3.29
CA PRO A 181 -20.53 -16.55 -3.32
C PRO A 181 -20.67 -17.14 -4.73
N ALA A 182 -21.16 -18.38 -4.81
CA ALA A 182 -21.31 -19.18 -6.04
C ALA A 182 -22.03 -18.48 -7.21
N ASN A 183 -22.68 -17.34 -6.98
CA ASN A 183 -23.47 -16.58 -7.95
C ASN A 183 -22.66 -15.50 -8.71
N LEU A 184 -21.39 -15.28 -8.33
CA LEU A 184 -20.48 -14.36 -9.01
C LEU A 184 -19.38 -15.08 -9.80
N ASP A 185 -19.44 -16.42 -9.94
CA ASP A 185 -18.37 -17.21 -10.52
C ASP A 185 -18.77 -17.97 -11.82
N PRO A 186 -18.15 -17.69 -12.99
CA PRO A 186 -18.15 -18.61 -14.13
C PRO A 186 -17.10 -19.75 -14.00
N PHE A 187 -16.31 -19.81 -12.92
CA PHE A 187 -15.15 -20.69 -12.74
C PHE A 187 -15.33 -21.87 -11.74
N THR A 188 -16.45 -22.01 -11.03
CA THR A 188 -16.67 -23.17 -10.13
C THR A 188 -17.45 -24.32 -10.77
N LYS A 189 -16.84 -25.04 -11.71
CA LYS A 189 -17.32 -26.41 -12.04
C LYS A 189 -16.53 -27.55 -11.41
N ASP A 190 -15.38 -27.29 -10.79
CA ASP A 190 -14.58 -28.33 -10.15
C ASP A 190 -14.11 -27.95 -8.74
N ARG A 191 -15.04 -27.98 -7.77
CA ARG A 191 -14.67 -28.06 -6.35
C ARG A 191 -15.24 -29.33 -5.72
N LYS A 192 -14.61 -30.47 -6.02
CA LYS A 192 -14.63 -31.62 -5.12
C LYS A 192 -13.45 -31.50 -4.14
N ARG A 193 -13.81 -31.40 -2.85
CA ARG A 193 -13.05 -31.73 -1.64
C ARG A 193 -11.52 -31.74 -1.74
N MET A 194 -10.85 -30.94 -0.91
CA MET A 194 -9.60 -31.39 -0.30
C MET A 194 -9.48 -30.93 1.16
N ARG A 195 -9.51 -31.92 2.06
CA ARG A 195 -8.98 -31.84 3.43
C ARG A 195 -7.48 -32.20 3.36
N LEU A 196 -6.66 -31.39 4.02
CA LEU A 196 -5.32 -31.61 4.63
C LEU A 196 -4.31 -32.59 3.98
N GLY A 197 -3.12 -32.06 3.66
CA GLY A 197 -1.82 -32.77 3.55
C GLY A 197 -0.99 -32.42 2.30
N GLY A 198 0.16 -31.75 2.44
CA GLY A 198 1.12 -31.46 1.33
C GLY A 198 2.16 -30.38 1.67
N SER A 199 3.39 -30.50 1.13
CA SER A 199 4.67 -29.90 1.61
C SER A 199 4.87 -28.39 1.40
N ASN A 200 5.74 -27.78 2.22
CA ASN A 200 6.06 -26.34 2.21
C ASN A 200 6.82 -25.82 0.97
N GLU A 201 7.27 -26.68 0.05
CA GLU A 201 8.05 -26.26 -1.13
C GLU A 201 7.25 -25.47 -2.17
N GLU A 202 5.94 -25.74 -2.32
CA GLU A 202 5.09 -25.01 -3.28
C GLU A 202 4.74 -23.59 -2.79
N ARG A 203 4.75 -23.36 -1.47
CA ARG A 203 4.55 -22.04 -0.85
C ARG A 203 5.79 -21.15 -0.99
N TYR A 204 6.99 -21.72 -0.89
CA TYR A 204 8.24 -21.00 -1.18
C TYR A 204 8.40 -20.70 -2.67
N LYS A 205 7.99 -21.60 -3.57
CA LYS A 205 7.93 -21.30 -5.01
C LYS A 205 6.92 -20.21 -5.39
N MET A 206 5.81 -20.09 -4.64
CA MET A 206 4.82 -19.03 -4.85
C MET A 206 5.30 -17.68 -4.26
N LEU A 207 6.04 -17.71 -3.15
CA LEU A 207 6.73 -16.55 -2.59
C LEU A 207 7.88 -16.08 -3.50
N ASP A 208 8.71 -16.99 -4.03
CA ASP A 208 9.79 -16.67 -4.99
C ASP A 208 9.24 -16.17 -6.34
N LYS A 209 8.02 -16.60 -6.71
CA LYS A 209 7.31 -16.12 -7.91
C LYS A 209 6.56 -14.81 -7.68
N GLN A 210 6.10 -14.55 -6.46
CA GLN A 210 5.62 -13.23 -6.03
C GLN A 210 6.78 -12.23 -5.95
N MET A 211 7.93 -12.63 -5.41
CA MET A 211 9.16 -11.82 -5.32
C MET A 211 9.82 -11.55 -6.69
N SER A 212 9.33 -12.15 -7.78
CA SER A 212 9.75 -11.85 -9.16
C SER A 212 8.71 -11.07 -9.97
N ILE A 213 7.58 -10.66 -9.37
CA ILE A 213 6.48 -9.91 -10.04
C ILE A 213 6.03 -8.69 -9.20
N TYR A 214 6.94 -8.09 -8.44
CA TYR A 214 6.69 -6.77 -7.85
C TYR A 214 7.82 -5.82 -8.22
N THR A 215 7.57 -4.94 -9.19
CA THR A 215 8.21 -3.63 -9.23
C THR A 215 7.16 -2.66 -8.68
N ALA A 216 7.39 -2.17 -7.47
CA ALA A 216 6.64 -1.04 -6.94
C ALA A 216 7.32 0.21 -7.46
N GLU A 217 6.88 0.76 -8.59
CA GLU A 217 7.46 1.99 -9.09
C GLU A 217 6.40 2.90 -9.72
N GLY A 218 6.12 3.99 -9.00
CA GLY A 218 5.35 5.16 -9.42
C GLY A 218 6.17 6.43 -9.20
N ILE A 219 5.52 7.55 -8.89
CA ILE A 219 6.17 8.79 -8.43
C ILE A 219 6.37 8.69 -6.91
N ASP A 220 7.55 9.07 -6.39
CA ASP A 220 7.76 9.20 -4.94
C ASP A 220 8.73 10.33 -4.54
N ILE A 221 8.90 10.51 -3.23
CA ILE A 221 9.83 11.47 -2.61
C ILE A 221 11.33 11.07 -2.72
N ASN A 222 11.71 10.37 -3.79
CA ASN A 222 13.07 9.91 -4.11
C ASN A 222 13.52 8.64 -3.38
N VAL A 223 12.65 7.63 -3.24
CA VAL A 223 12.99 6.34 -2.61
C VAL A 223 13.15 5.20 -3.63
N MET A 224 12.09 4.84 -4.35
CA MET A 224 11.98 3.67 -5.23
C MET A 224 11.48 3.96 -6.65
N GLY A 225 10.69 5.01 -6.84
CA GLY A 225 9.92 5.24 -8.05
C GLY A 225 10.77 5.39 -9.32
N MET A 226 10.22 5.01 -10.49
CA MET A 226 10.81 5.28 -11.82
C MET A 226 11.03 6.78 -12.05
N THR A 227 10.26 7.58 -11.32
CA THR A 227 10.36 9.04 -11.25
C THR A 227 10.35 9.48 -9.79
N HIS A 228 10.93 10.65 -9.52
CA HIS A 228 10.90 11.26 -8.20
C HIS A 228 10.65 12.76 -8.31
N PHE A 229 10.33 13.43 -7.20
CA PHE A 229 10.21 14.87 -7.21
C PHE A 229 11.50 15.58 -7.63
N SER A 230 11.35 16.64 -8.42
CA SER A 230 12.38 17.66 -8.53
C SER A 230 12.70 18.22 -7.13
N PRO A 231 13.98 18.38 -6.76
CA PRO A 231 14.35 19.04 -5.50
C PRO A 231 13.81 20.48 -5.38
N ALA A 232 13.46 21.10 -6.51
CA ALA A 232 12.87 22.43 -6.57
C ALA A 232 11.32 22.41 -6.64
N SER A 233 10.67 21.25 -6.52
CA SER A 233 9.20 21.19 -6.48
C SER A 233 8.67 21.85 -5.21
N ALA A 234 7.46 22.43 -5.30
CA ALA A 234 6.81 23.03 -4.14
C ALA A 234 6.69 22.04 -2.97
N TRP A 235 6.44 20.75 -3.27
CA TRP A 235 6.41 19.67 -2.28
C TRP A 235 7.72 19.52 -1.52
N MET A 236 8.83 19.40 -2.24
CA MET A 236 10.14 19.19 -1.64
C MET A 236 10.61 20.45 -0.90
N CYS A 237 10.38 21.63 -1.45
CA CYS A 237 10.76 22.89 -0.80
C CYS A 237 9.98 23.11 0.51
N LEU A 238 8.67 22.84 0.51
CA LEU A 238 7.84 23.02 1.70
C LEU A 238 8.22 22.02 2.80
N LEU A 239 8.30 20.73 2.46
CA LEU A 239 8.44 19.66 3.43
C LEU A 239 9.90 19.29 3.76
N ALA A 240 10.90 19.88 3.11
CA ALA A 240 12.31 19.56 3.34
C ALA A 240 12.70 19.48 4.82
N PRO A 241 12.35 20.45 5.71
CA PRO A 241 12.76 20.38 7.11
C PRO A 241 12.15 19.20 7.86
N ILE A 242 10.87 18.90 7.64
CA ILE A 242 10.23 17.75 8.30
C ILE A 242 10.66 16.42 7.69
N LEU A 243 10.97 16.37 6.40
CA LEU A 243 11.57 15.18 5.76
C LEU A 243 12.97 14.88 6.32
N GLU A 244 13.77 15.90 6.60
CA GLU A 244 15.07 15.74 7.27
C GLU A 244 14.87 15.21 8.69
N LYS A 245 13.96 15.80 9.45
CA LYS A 245 13.60 15.33 10.79
C LYS A 245 13.10 13.89 10.79
N LYS A 246 12.24 13.51 9.84
CA LYS A 246 11.74 12.14 9.67
C LYS A 246 12.89 11.14 9.48
N ARG A 247 13.87 11.48 8.64
CA ARG A 247 15.08 10.65 8.44
C ARG A 247 15.91 10.56 9.71
N ALA A 248 16.15 11.69 10.37
CA ALA A 248 16.94 11.75 11.60
C ALA A 248 16.32 10.93 12.74
N LEU A 249 14.99 10.82 12.78
CA LEU A 249 14.23 10.03 13.76
C LEU A 249 13.91 8.60 13.29
N ALA A 250 14.23 8.27 12.04
CA ALA A 250 13.97 6.98 11.40
C ALA A 250 12.53 6.47 11.60
N VAL A 251 11.54 7.36 11.46
CA VAL A 251 10.12 7.06 11.74
C VAL A 251 9.41 6.34 10.60
N ASP A 252 9.98 6.38 9.39
CA ASP A 252 9.42 5.68 8.25
C ASP A 252 9.52 4.18 8.45
N SER A 253 8.50 3.47 8.01
CA SER A 253 8.38 2.03 8.16
C SER A 253 9.28 1.22 7.23
N TRP A 254 9.75 1.88 6.17
CA TRP A 254 10.53 1.31 5.12
C TRP A 254 11.51 2.36 4.57
N ALA A 255 12.63 1.90 4.01
CA ALA A 255 13.74 2.75 3.56
C ALA A 255 14.28 3.76 4.60
N TYR A 256 14.15 3.44 5.90
CA TYR A 256 14.76 4.22 6.97
C TYR A 256 16.21 3.79 7.21
N ASP A 257 17.04 4.73 7.70
CA ASP A 257 18.36 4.46 8.26
C ASP A 257 18.37 4.92 9.71
N ASP A 258 18.68 3.99 10.62
CA ASP A 258 18.76 4.24 12.04
C ASP A 258 20.13 3.92 12.65
N ALA A 259 21.15 3.74 11.82
CA ALA A 259 22.48 3.34 12.26
C ALA A 259 23.06 4.30 13.30
N HIS A 260 22.80 5.61 13.16
CA HIS A 260 23.22 6.64 14.12
C HIS A 260 22.47 6.58 15.45
N LEU A 261 21.28 5.97 15.48
CA LEU A 261 20.46 5.79 16.68
C LEU A 261 20.72 4.44 17.37
N GLN A 262 21.43 3.50 16.74
CA GLN A 262 21.69 2.19 17.34
C GLN A 262 22.51 2.31 18.63
N PRO A 263 23.77 2.80 18.64
CA PRO A 263 24.65 2.60 19.80
C PRO A 263 24.18 3.33 21.07
N GLY A 264 23.52 4.49 20.91
CA GLY A 264 23.13 5.35 22.02
C GLY A 264 21.67 5.24 22.46
N LEU A 265 20.80 4.57 21.68
CA LEU A 265 19.36 4.56 21.95
C LEU A 265 18.74 3.19 21.74
N PHE A 266 18.78 2.64 20.52
CA PHE A 266 18.04 1.42 20.21
C PHE A 266 18.78 0.14 20.56
N GLU A 267 20.11 0.08 20.46
CA GLU A 267 20.89 -1.10 20.84
C GLU A 267 20.74 -1.42 22.34
N PRO A 268 20.89 -0.45 23.29
CA PRO A 268 20.63 -0.72 24.70
C PRO A 268 19.18 -1.17 24.96
N LEU A 269 18.21 -0.61 24.23
CA LEU A 269 16.82 -1.01 24.35
C LEU A 269 16.58 -2.44 23.82
N HIS A 270 17.14 -2.78 22.66
CA HIS A 270 17.08 -4.12 22.11
C HIS A 270 17.74 -5.13 23.06
N GLN A 271 18.87 -4.77 23.65
CA GLN A 271 19.56 -5.59 24.65
C GLN A 271 18.69 -5.80 25.89
N TRP A 272 18.03 -4.73 26.39
CA TRP A 272 17.11 -4.85 27.51
C TRP A 272 15.97 -5.84 27.23
N PHE A 273 15.39 -5.82 26.02
CA PHE A 273 14.42 -6.84 25.61
C PHE A 273 15.03 -8.24 25.53
N ALA A 274 16.24 -8.38 24.98
CA ALA A 274 16.92 -9.66 24.88
C ALA A 274 17.23 -10.29 26.25
N ASP A 275 17.59 -9.46 27.24
CA ASP A 275 17.92 -9.91 28.60
C ASP A 275 16.69 -10.30 29.43
N ASN A 276 15.51 -9.77 29.08
CA ASN A 276 14.29 -9.90 29.89
C ASN A 276 13.19 -10.76 29.24
N VAL A 277 13.32 -11.12 27.97
CA VAL A 277 12.35 -11.99 27.28
C VAL A 277 12.94 -13.39 27.13
N PRO A 278 12.40 -14.40 27.83
CA PRO A 278 12.86 -15.77 27.68
C PRO A 278 12.76 -16.24 26.23
N GLU A 279 13.78 -16.97 25.75
CA GLU A 279 13.92 -17.35 24.34
C GLU A 279 12.66 -18.08 23.80
N ASN A 280 12.04 -18.94 24.60
CA ASN A 280 10.83 -19.67 24.25
C ASN A 280 9.58 -18.78 24.09
N TYR A 281 9.61 -17.54 24.59
CA TYR A 281 8.55 -16.53 24.43
C TYR A 281 8.97 -15.35 23.54
N SER A 282 10.17 -15.39 22.94
CA SER A 282 10.71 -14.30 22.10
C SER A 282 9.98 -14.14 20.75
N LYS A 283 9.23 -15.16 20.31
CA LYS A 283 8.46 -15.11 19.08
C LYS A 283 7.06 -14.58 19.34
N LYS A 284 6.74 -13.45 18.72
CA LYS A 284 5.42 -12.83 18.71
C LYS A 284 4.92 -12.72 17.26
N TYR A 285 3.62 -12.92 17.04
CA TYR A 285 3.00 -12.69 15.73
C TYR A 285 3.03 -11.19 15.37
N PRO A 286 3.38 -10.80 14.13
CA PRO A 286 3.82 -11.62 13.00
C PRO A 286 5.16 -12.34 13.22
N TRP A 287 5.20 -13.66 13.01
CA TRP A 287 6.35 -14.50 13.42
C TRP A 287 7.63 -14.25 12.63
N GLN A 288 7.53 -13.64 11.44
CA GLN A 288 8.68 -13.23 10.64
C GLN A 288 9.43 -12.03 11.23
N TRP A 289 8.78 -11.27 12.11
CA TRP A 289 9.38 -10.13 12.78
C TRP A 289 10.20 -10.58 13.98
N ARG A 290 11.44 -10.10 14.05
CA ARG A 290 12.28 -10.23 15.24
C ARG A 290 11.88 -9.16 16.27
N THR A 291 12.31 -9.33 17.51
CA THR A 291 12.01 -8.42 18.63
C THR A 291 12.29 -6.95 18.29
N HIS A 292 13.42 -6.66 17.63
CA HIS A 292 13.76 -5.28 17.23
C HIS A 292 12.68 -4.65 16.32
N MET A 293 12.04 -5.42 15.43
CA MET A 293 10.96 -4.91 14.58
C MET A 293 9.71 -4.58 15.41
N HIS A 294 9.36 -5.43 16.38
CA HIS A 294 8.23 -5.15 17.28
C HIS A 294 8.48 -3.89 18.11
N VAL A 295 9.71 -3.70 18.60
CA VAL A 295 10.13 -2.51 19.36
C VAL A 295 10.12 -1.26 18.47
N PHE A 296 10.78 -1.32 17.31
CA PHE A 296 10.81 -0.26 16.31
C PHE A 296 9.40 0.28 16.00
N ARG A 297 8.48 -0.63 15.63
CA ARG A 297 7.13 -0.26 15.22
C ARG A 297 6.36 0.42 16.34
N GLY A 298 6.39 -0.14 17.54
CA GLY A 298 5.68 0.44 18.69
C GLY A 298 6.20 1.82 19.08
N ILE A 299 7.51 2.03 18.99
CA ILE A 299 8.15 3.25 19.50
C ILE A 299 8.21 4.33 18.44
N ARG A 300 8.92 4.10 17.33
CA ARG A 300 9.17 5.17 16.36
C ARG A 300 8.35 5.07 15.08
N GLY A 301 7.98 3.87 14.66
CA GLY A 301 7.11 3.66 13.49
C GLY A 301 5.64 4.04 13.72
N ILE A 302 5.20 4.05 14.98
CA ILE A 302 3.84 4.45 15.39
C ILE A 302 3.94 5.66 16.32
N THR A 303 4.38 5.48 17.57
CA THR A 303 4.25 6.54 18.60
C THR A 303 4.98 7.83 18.22
N MET A 304 6.27 7.78 17.87
CA MET A 304 7.01 8.99 17.46
C MET A 304 6.43 9.61 16.19
N ALA A 305 6.06 8.78 15.21
CA ALA A 305 5.47 9.24 13.97
C ALA A 305 4.15 10.01 14.23
N GLU A 306 3.31 9.55 15.16
CA GLU A 306 2.07 10.24 15.55
C GLU A 306 2.31 11.62 16.15
N TYR A 307 3.33 11.79 17.00
CA TYR A 307 3.68 13.09 17.54
C TYR A 307 4.15 14.09 16.48
N MET A 308 4.66 13.61 15.34
CA MET A 308 5.08 14.46 14.23
C MET A 308 3.91 14.90 13.33
N ILE A 309 2.71 14.34 13.48
CA ILE A 309 1.57 14.61 12.59
C ILE A 309 1.08 16.06 12.69
N PRO A 310 0.84 16.63 13.89
CA PRO A 310 0.43 18.03 13.99
C PRO A 310 1.50 18.98 13.45
N GLU A 311 2.76 18.71 13.75
CA GLU A 311 3.91 19.48 13.21
C GLU A 311 3.98 19.41 11.69
N TRP A 312 3.67 18.25 11.09
CA TRP A 312 3.59 18.11 9.63
C TRP A 312 2.43 18.95 9.05
N ALA A 313 1.27 18.93 9.70
CA ALA A 313 0.11 19.69 9.26
C ALA A 313 0.35 21.22 9.34
N ASP A 314 1.16 21.69 10.31
CA ASP A 314 1.54 23.10 10.44
C ASP A 314 2.23 23.66 9.18
N TYR A 315 2.89 22.84 8.35
CA TYR A 315 3.49 23.30 7.10
C TYR A 315 2.45 23.72 6.06
N PHE A 316 1.21 23.25 6.19
CA PHE A 316 0.11 23.60 5.30
C PHE A 316 -0.66 24.83 5.82
N LYS A 317 -0.35 25.27 7.04
CA LYS A 317 -0.99 26.41 7.66
C LYS A 317 -0.80 27.64 6.78
N ASP A 318 -1.86 28.40 6.63
CA ASP A 318 -1.91 29.66 5.87
C ASP A 318 -1.68 29.56 4.35
N LEU A 319 -1.39 28.38 3.78
CA LEU A 319 -1.24 28.21 2.33
C LEU A 319 -2.53 28.57 1.60
N SER A 320 -2.48 29.42 0.58
CA SER A 320 -3.64 29.73 -0.28
C SER A 320 -4.11 28.52 -1.10
N TYR A 321 -5.30 28.62 -1.72
CA TYR A 321 -5.78 27.59 -2.66
C TYR A 321 -4.83 27.42 -3.84
N GLU A 322 -4.27 28.52 -4.33
CA GLU A 322 -3.30 28.55 -5.42
C GLU A 322 -2.00 27.83 -5.03
N GLN A 323 -1.48 28.09 -3.82
CA GLN A 323 -0.29 27.39 -3.31
C GLN A 323 -0.56 25.90 -3.07
N MET A 324 -1.77 25.52 -2.68
CA MET A 324 -2.15 24.10 -2.54
C MET A 324 -2.27 23.39 -3.88
N ASP A 325 -2.80 24.05 -4.90
CA ASP A 325 -2.85 23.51 -6.26
C ASP A 325 -1.43 23.33 -6.81
N GLU A 326 -0.54 24.30 -6.60
CA GLU A 326 0.88 24.21 -6.96
C GLU A 326 1.58 23.06 -6.21
N LEU A 327 1.31 22.93 -4.92
CA LEU A 327 1.82 21.85 -4.09
C LEU A 327 1.39 20.48 -4.61
N ALA A 328 0.11 20.30 -4.91
CA ALA A 328 -0.42 19.10 -5.54
C ALA A 328 0.16 18.89 -6.95
N ALA A 329 0.38 19.95 -7.72
CA ALA A 329 0.92 19.88 -9.07
C ALA A 329 2.37 19.38 -9.09
N SER A 330 3.07 19.36 -7.95
CA SER A 330 4.38 18.68 -7.83
C SER A 330 4.32 17.21 -8.23
N TRP A 331 3.14 16.56 -8.11
CA TRP A 331 2.87 15.17 -8.47
C TRP A 331 2.62 14.94 -9.97
N LYS A 332 2.53 15.99 -10.80
CA LYS A 332 2.39 15.81 -12.25
C LYS A 332 3.67 15.21 -12.83
N PHE A 333 3.52 14.28 -13.76
CA PHE A 333 4.64 13.64 -14.46
C PHE A 333 5.69 14.65 -14.99
N GLU A 334 5.24 15.72 -15.65
CA GLU A 334 6.11 16.77 -16.21
C GLU A 334 6.93 17.55 -15.17
N ASN A 335 6.52 17.51 -13.91
CA ASN A 335 7.20 18.18 -12.79
C ASN A 335 8.11 17.21 -12.02
N CYS A 336 8.11 15.93 -12.40
CA CYS A 336 8.95 14.89 -11.84
C CYS A 336 10.22 14.69 -12.66
N VAL A 337 11.24 14.10 -12.03
CA VAL A 337 12.52 13.75 -12.64
C VAL A 337 12.60 12.24 -12.81
N GLY A 338 12.88 11.78 -14.04
CA GLY A 338 13.06 10.36 -14.33
C GLY A 338 14.42 9.82 -13.87
N ARG A 339 14.43 8.62 -13.28
CA ARG A 339 15.67 7.92 -12.92
C ARG A 339 16.27 7.21 -14.14
N GLN A 340 17.01 7.95 -14.98
CA GLN A 340 17.56 7.44 -16.25
C GLN A 340 18.20 6.04 -16.14
N ARG A 341 19.15 5.84 -15.21
CA ARG A 341 19.83 4.56 -15.04
C ARG A 341 18.88 3.40 -14.68
N LEU A 342 17.85 3.67 -13.89
CA LEU A 342 16.84 2.67 -13.53
C LEU A 342 15.97 2.36 -14.74
N ASN A 343 15.45 3.39 -15.41
CA ASN A 343 14.53 3.30 -16.55
C ASN A 343 15.20 2.68 -17.79
N GLU A 344 16.51 2.84 -17.95
CA GLU A 344 17.31 2.22 -19.02
C GLU A 344 17.84 0.83 -18.66
N SER A 345 17.63 0.37 -17.42
CA SER A 345 18.13 -0.91 -16.96
C SER A 345 17.49 -2.08 -17.72
N ARG A 346 18.17 -3.24 -17.71
CA ARG A 346 17.67 -4.49 -18.32
C ARG A 346 16.35 -4.99 -17.73
N LEU A 347 15.94 -4.47 -16.57
CA LEU A 347 14.65 -4.78 -15.95
C LEU A 347 13.49 -4.24 -16.79
N TYR A 348 13.67 -3.09 -17.44
CA TYR A 348 12.61 -2.41 -18.20
C TYR A 348 12.81 -2.47 -19.72
N THR A 349 14.04 -2.74 -20.21
CA THR A 349 14.34 -2.80 -21.65
C THR A 349 14.08 -4.16 -22.32
N ARG A 350 13.59 -5.18 -21.57
CA ARG A 350 13.20 -6.51 -22.09
C ARG A 350 11.72 -6.85 -21.90
N LEU A 351 10.92 -5.89 -21.43
CA LEU A 351 9.46 -5.97 -21.38
C LEU A 351 8.89 -5.67 -22.78
#